data_AF-L1LCB1-F1
#
_entry.id   AF-L1LCB1-F1
#
_cell.length_a   1.000
_cell.length_b   1.000
_cell.length_c   1.000
_cell.angle_alpha   90.00
_cell.angle_beta   90.00
_cell.angle_gamma   90.00
#
_symmetry.space_group_name_H-M   'P 1'
#
loop_
_entity.id
_entity.type
_entity.pdbx_description
1 polymer ?
#
loop_
_entity_poly.entity_id
_entity_poly.type
_entity_poly.pdbx_seq_one_letter_code
_entity_poly.pdbx_strand_id
1 'polypeptide(L)'
;MNTYQVDICPTVTPVEGLERKDGENIGDKYNSYIFTATSEEKFEISAIIYNGKPLKGIVLLNTMVENITIYLDGHNKILLIHTLAFEVGNIYWINQDITKGTESVTFAEFLLKETSHLNTGELGCILSNVTQHGGFNLAKFGEDYASTAEKLFGDIDIIFDIGKGHYGSSNSGEYLSEISGGKVTVVKSVIVGSSFMKTTHNTPSKVFRIRGIKPPNGNYMKINGGFPNEVFTEFNVYYRDSDYSNPLLVELVEMYPLTHNYVNTRFYLTKNDKDSNGKWDICQICSVIDEKTELVQILQNIITHNRLLVYNISDEKLRNKLGDIRKGFSVDVTQIGGNMGRINYYSFDGMCIPYRMEKATVQGYYLVRHATIPYFTVKKIKVTKTKELTEDELPPLGTLFGRLNVYYTNDSFDNAVLIELECLDHSESCESPDFFYYYSKDERDEWIGYKLETHFVLDDGEEAIPDKNTIITHIKQHNNKIIFEELWKKLKGKLTRYPPATNKNPKGEQTTDDTTSDIKVDIDSEEADEKAEGETSTASKFVPNSEYDFQFGEFNTLESTIAITIGTIAICVGIYLLFPSVKRFAHDYSVQKLMYRRYV
;
A
#
# COMPACT_ATOMS: atom_id res chain seq x y z
N MET A 1 9.83 20.89 -7.85
CA MET A 1 8.41 21.21 -8.15
C MET A 1 7.67 21.56 -6.84
N ASN A 2 6.42 22.04 -6.87
CA ASN A 2 5.55 22.00 -5.69
C ASN A 2 4.73 20.71 -5.72
N THR A 3 4.68 19.99 -4.60
CA THR A 3 3.88 18.79 -4.41
C THR A 3 2.56 19.17 -3.75
N TYR A 4 1.44 18.80 -4.37
CA TYR A 4 0.12 19.17 -3.90
C TYR A 4 -0.61 17.99 -3.27
N GLN A 5 -1.41 18.31 -2.25
CA GLN A 5 -2.60 17.53 -1.89
C GLN A 5 -3.78 18.27 -2.50
N VAL A 6 -4.44 17.66 -3.48
CA VAL A 6 -5.50 18.36 -4.22
C VAL A 6 -6.84 18.12 -3.52
N ASP A 7 -7.39 19.16 -2.89
CA ASP A 7 -8.75 19.09 -2.35
C ASP A 7 -9.77 19.30 -3.47
N ILE A 8 -10.41 18.20 -3.87
CA ILE A 8 -11.37 18.20 -4.97
C ILE A 8 -12.79 18.57 -4.53
N CYS A 9 -13.00 19.00 -3.28
CA CYS A 9 -14.30 19.46 -2.82
C CYS A 9 -14.73 20.73 -3.57
N PRO A 10 -15.90 20.76 -4.25
CA PRO A 10 -16.36 21.93 -5.01
C PRO A 10 -16.54 23.22 -4.18
N THR A 11 -16.63 23.10 -2.86
CA THR A 11 -16.80 24.25 -1.96
C THR A 11 -15.49 24.76 -1.37
N VAL A 12 -14.40 24.01 -1.52
CA VAL A 12 -13.07 24.39 -1.04
C VAL A 12 -12.36 25.22 -2.11
N THR A 13 -11.64 26.25 -1.66
CA THR A 13 -10.78 27.05 -2.54
C THR A 13 -9.50 26.26 -2.82
N PRO A 14 -9.07 26.12 -4.09
CA PRO A 14 -7.80 25.46 -4.41
C PRO A 14 -6.62 26.06 -3.64
N VAL A 15 -5.65 25.21 -3.31
CA VAL A 15 -4.39 25.63 -2.68
C VAL A 15 -3.63 26.57 -3.61
N GLU A 16 -2.88 27.52 -3.05
CA GLU A 16 -2.03 28.45 -3.80
C GLU A 16 -1.14 27.68 -4.82
N GLY A 17 -1.17 28.11 -6.08
CA GLY A 17 -0.49 27.43 -7.20
C GLY A 17 -1.38 26.50 -8.03
N LEU A 18 -2.60 26.20 -7.55
CA LEU A 18 -3.62 25.49 -8.29
C LEU A 18 -4.82 26.39 -8.59
N GLU A 19 -5.51 26.12 -9.69
CA GLU A 19 -6.78 26.73 -10.05
C GLU A 19 -7.83 25.67 -10.35
N ARG A 20 -9.10 26.04 -10.18
CA ARG A 20 -10.26 25.23 -10.54
C ARG A 20 -11.10 25.98 -11.57
N LYS A 21 -11.42 25.30 -12.67
CA LYS A 21 -12.30 25.80 -13.74
C LYS A 21 -13.50 24.87 -13.93
N ASP A 22 -14.59 25.42 -14.45
CA ASP A 22 -15.72 24.61 -14.90
C ASP A 22 -15.29 23.81 -16.14
N GLY A 23 -15.60 22.51 -16.15
CA GLY A 23 -15.32 21.62 -17.26
C GLY A 23 -16.50 21.50 -18.24
N GLU A 24 -16.39 20.56 -19.18
CA GLU A 24 -17.51 20.23 -20.08
C GLU A 24 -18.62 19.52 -19.29
N ASN A 25 -19.84 20.03 -19.39
CA ASN A 25 -21.01 19.34 -18.85
C ASN A 25 -21.34 18.13 -19.72
N ILE A 26 -21.50 16.97 -19.09
CA ILE A 26 -21.88 15.75 -19.80
C ILE A 26 -23.40 15.65 -19.81
N GLY A 27 -23.99 16.18 -20.89
CA GLY A 27 -25.43 16.43 -20.97
C GLY A 27 -25.90 17.45 -19.92
N ASP A 28 -27.21 17.52 -19.69
CA ASP A 28 -27.81 18.48 -18.74
C ASP A 28 -27.79 17.99 -17.28
N LYS A 29 -27.13 16.87 -16.99
CA LYS A 29 -27.25 16.15 -15.71
C LYS A 29 -25.99 16.14 -14.86
N TYR A 30 -24.82 16.28 -15.48
CA TYR A 30 -23.54 16.10 -14.81
C TYR A 30 -22.66 17.33 -14.98
N ASN A 31 -22.25 17.89 -13.84
CA ASN A 31 -21.30 18.99 -13.78
C ASN A 31 -19.88 18.43 -13.73
N SER A 32 -18.92 19.19 -14.23
CA SER A 32 -17.50 18.84 -14.08
C SER A 32 -16.65 20.03 -13.65
N TYR A 33 -15.57 19.74 -12.92
CA TYR A 33 -14.55 20.73 -12.57
C TYR A 33 -13.16 20.19 -12.93
N ILE A 34 -12.31 21.07 -13.45
CA ILE A 34 -10.94 20.75 -13.86
C ILE A 34 -9.97 21.52 -12.95
N PHE A 35 -9.01 20.80 -12.39
CA PHE A 35 -7.92 21.34 -11.57
C PHE A 35 -6.63 21.33 -12.37
N THR A 36 -5.98 22.49 -12.48
CA THR A 36 -4.71 22.71 -13.19
C THR A 36 -3.76 23.56 -12.35
N ALA A 37 -2.46 23.51 -12.65
CA ALA A 37 -1.51 24.46 -12.08
C ALA A 37 -1.64 25.85 -12.73
N THR A 38 -1.46 26.91 -11.95
CA THR A 38 -1.64 28.29 -12.43
C THR A 38 -0.52 28.78 -13.34
N SER A 39 0.69 28.24 -13.17
CA SER A 39 1.92 28.74 -13.81
C SER A 39 2.73 27.66 -14.53
N GLU A 40 2.32 26.40 -14.42
CA GLU A 40 3.03 25.23 -14.96
C GLU A 40 2.04 24.39 -15.75
N GLU A 41 2.50 23.66 -16.77
CA GLU A 41 1.65 22.74 -17.54
C GLU A 41 1.34 21.45 -16.75
N LYS A 42 2.13 21.17 -15.72
CA LYS A 42 2.08 19.94 -14.92
C LYS A 42 2.34 20.27 -13.47
N PHE A 43 1.86 19.42 -12.57
CA PHE A 43 2.14 19.52 -11.14
C PHE A 43 2.22 18.13 -10.50
N GLU A 44 2.96 18.03 -9.40
CA GLU A 44 3.09 16.77 -8.66
C GLU A 44 1.93 16.64 -7.67
N ILE A 45 1.26 15.49 -7.65
CA ILE A 45 0.24 15.17 -6.65
C ILE A 45 0.72 14.06 -5.73
N SER A 46 0.53 14.26 -4.43
CA SER A 46 0.83 13.26 -3.39
C SER A 46 -0.43 12.60 -2.82
N ALA A 47 -1.58 13.27 -2.95
CA ALA A 47 -2.88 12.75 -2.55
C ALA A 47 -4.01 13.54 -3.23
N ILE A 48 -5.13 12.85 -3.48
CA ILE A 48 -6.43 13.49 -3.72
C ILE A 48 -7.21 13.43 -2.41
N ILE A 49 -7.60 14.60 -1.92
CA ILE A 49 -8.32 14.77 -0.66
C ILE A 49 -9.70 15.37 -0.93
N TYR A 50 -10.63 15.19 0.00
CA TYR A 50 -11.95 15.79 -0.02
C TYR A 50 -12.25 16.37 1.35
N ASN A 51 -12.40 17.70 1.41
CA ASN A 51 -12.61 18.45 2.65
C ASN A 51 -11.53 18.15 3.71
N GLY A 52 -10.27 18.25 3.30
CA GLY A 52 -9.09 18.03 4.13
C GLY A 52 -8.76 16.57 4.46
N LYS A 53 -9.49 15.58 3.92
CA LYS A 53 -9.27 14.15 4.22
C LYS A 53 -8.95 13.34 2.95
N PRO A 54 -7.95 12.44 2.96
CA PRO A 54 -7.68 11.55 1.84
C PRO A 54 -8.90 10.73 1.43
N LEU A 55 -9.17 10.66 0.12
CA LEU A 55 -10.22 9.80 -0.40
C LEU A 55 -9.83 8.33 -0.29
N LYS A 56 -10.74 7.50 0.22
CA LYS A 56 -10.49 6.08 0.41
C LYS A 56 -10.49 5.34 -0.93
N GLY A 57 -9.55 4.41 -1.10
CA GLY A 57 -9.42 3.60 -2.32
C GLY A 57 -8.77 4.35 -3.49
N ILE A 58 -8.43 5.64 -3.33
CA ILE A 58 -7.54 6.33 -4.26
C ILE A 58 -6.14 6.27 -3.66
N VAL A 59 -5.31 5.46 -4.29
CA VAL A 59 -3.91 5.33 -3.95
C VAL A 59 -3.15 5.97 -5.11
N LEU A 60 -2.48 7.08 -4.83
CA LEU A 60 -1.66 7.78 -5.79
C LEU A 60 -0.22 7.68 -5.33
N LEU A 61 0.67 7.22 -6.21
CA LEU A 61 2.08 7.57 -6.02
C LEU A 61 2.28 9.04 -6.37
N ASN A 62 3.41 9.58 -5.92
CA ASN A 62 3.80 10.93 -6.31
C ASN A 62 3.90 10.97 -7.84
N THR A 63 2.87 11.54 -8.46
CA THR A 63 2.67 11.46 -9.91
C THR A 63 2.60 12.86 -10.45
N MET A 64 3.30 13.09 -11.54
CA MET A 64 3.20 14.32 -12.32
C MET A 64 1.91 14.26 -13.13
N VAL A 65 1.04 15.24 -12.97
CA VAL A 65 -0.26 15.29 -13.64
C VAL A 65 -0.44 16.60 -14.37
N GLU A 66 -1.11 16.55 -15.52
CA GLU A 66 -1.46 17.73 -16.30
C GLU A 66 -2.75 18.35 -15.76
N ASN A 67 -3.74 17.52 -15.45
CA ASN A 67 -4.98 17.95 -14.82
C ASN A 67 -5.69 16.82 -14.07
N ILE A 68 -6.58 17.23 -13.17
CA ILE A 68 -7.57 16.36 -12.54
C ILE A 68 -8.95 16.91 -12.87
N THR A 69 -9.81 16.08 -13.47
CA THR A 69 -11.20 16.38 -13.76
C THR A 69 -12.11 15.56 -12.85
N ILE A 70 -13.06 16.21 -12.19
CA ILE A 70 -14.08 15.53 -11.40
C ILE A 70 -15.44 15.69 -12.03
N TYR A 71 -16.26 14.64 -11.98
CA TYR A 71 -17.64 14.64 -12.50
C TYR A 71 -18.61 14.39 -11.36
N LEU A 72 -19.64 15.23 -11.27
CA LEU A 72 -20.62 15.21 -10.19
C LEU A 72 -22.04 15.11 -10.70
N ASP A 73 -22.92 14.53 -9.88
CA ASP A 73 -24.37 14.62 -10.12
C ASP A 73 -24.93 16.01 -9.76
N GLY A 74 -26.23 16.22 -10.04
CA GLY A 74 -26.96 17.43 -9.67
C GLY A 74 -27.08 17.69 -8.16
N HIS A 75 -26.57 16.77 -7.31
CA HIS A 75 -26.50 16.90 -5.85
C HIS A 75 -25.05 17.06 -5.36
N ASN A 76 -24.10 17.33 -6.25
CA ASN A 76 -22.67 17.46 -5.97
C ASN A 76 -22.02 16.18 -5.39
N LYS A 77 -22.56 15.00 -5.68
CA LYS A 77 -21.87 13.74 -5.38
C LYS A 77 -20.87 13.43 -6.47
N ILE A 78 -19.62 13.19 -6.09
CA ILE A 78 -18.57 12.76 -7.03
C ILE A 78 -18.90 11.37 -7.57
N LEU A 79 -19.03 11.25 -8.89
CA LEU A 79 -19.31 10.00 -9.60
C LEU A 79 -18.03 9.40 -10.17
N LEU A 80 -17.14 10.25 -10.69
CA LEU A 80 -15.91 9.88 -11.35
C LEU A 80 -14.84 10.95 -11.13
N ILE A 81 -13.60 10.51 -10.98
CA ILE A 81 -12.40 11.36 -11.05
C ILE A 81 -11.56 10.85 -12.21
N HIS A 82 -11.09 11.76 -13.05
CA HIS A 82 -10.22 11.49 -14.20
C HIS A 82 -8.95 12.30 -14.02
N THR A 83 -7.79 11.64 -14.00
CA THR A 83 -6.49 12.31 -13.98
C THR A 83 -5.79 12.01 -15.28
N LEU A 84 -5.28 13.07 -15.90
CA LEU A 84 -4.32 12.96 -16.99
C LEU A 84 -2.92 12.96 -16.38
N ALA A 85 -2.41 11.77 -16.10
CA ALA A 85 -1.09 11.59 -15.54
C ALA A 85 -0.04 11.62 -16.67
N PHE A 86 1.03 12.38 -16.44
CA PHE A 86 2.13 12.49 -17.39
C PHE A 86 2.78 11.11 -17.58
N GLU A 87 3.00 10.73 -18.84
CA GLU A 87 3.57 9.43 -19.28
C GLU A 87 2.73 8.17 -18.97
N VAL A 88 1.87 8.19 -17.96
CA VAL A 88 0.93 7.11 -17.64
C VAL A 88 -0.33 7.18 -18.51
N GLY A 89 -0.81 8.40 -18.80
CA GLY A 89 -2.01 8.65 -19.59
C GLY A 89 -3.25 8.87 -18.73
N ASN A 90 -4.38 8.29 -19.15
CA ASN A 90 -5.69 8.56 -18.54
C ASN A 90 -5.99 7.54 -17.43
N ILE A 91 -6.13 8.02 -16.20
CA ILE A 91 -6.52 7.23 -15.04
C ILE A 91 -7.93 7.64 -14.61
N TYR A 92 -8.83 6.66 -14.47
CA TYR A 92 -10.22 6.89 -14.06
C TYR A 92 -10.50 6.21 -12.72
N TRP A 93 -10.95 6.97 -11.74
CA TRP A 93 -11.46 6.46 -10.46
C TRP A 93 -12.97 6.60 -10.45
N ILE A 94 -13.68 5.47 -10.46
CA ILE A 94 -15.14 5.43 -10.55
C ILE A 94 -15.74 5.10 -9.19
N ASN A 95 -16.69 5.91 -8.71
CA ASN A 95 -17.30 5.75 -7.39
C ASN A 95 -18.14 4.45 -7.31
N GLN A 96 -17.82 3.62 -6.32
CA GLN A 96 -18.46 2.32 -6.11
C GLN A 96 -19.75 2.38 -5.27
N ASP A 97 -20.01 3.48 -4.56
CA ASP A 97 -21.18 3.63 -3.68
C ASP A 97 -21.51 5.11 -3.44
N ILE A 98 -22.45 5.67 -4.21
CA ILE A 98 -22.89 7.07 -4.05
C ILE A 98 -23.97 7.24 -2.97
N THR A 99 -24.31 6.18 -2.22
CA THR A 99 -25.29 6.28 -1.11
C THR A 99 -24.69 6.91 0.15
N LYS A 100 -23.36 6.94 0.26
CA LYS A 100 -22.63 7.56 1.38
C LYS A 100 -22.11 8.96 1.02
N GLY A 101 -21.69 9.71 2.04
CA GLY A 101 -20.94 10.96 1.86
C GLY A 101 -19.58 10.69 1.22
N THR A 102 -19.14 11.59 0.33
CA THR A 102 -17.93 11.45 -0.49
C THR A 102 -16.66 11.16 0.32
N GLU A 103 -16.56 11.64 1.56
CA GLU A 103 -15.46 11.34 2.48
C GLU A 103 -15.36 9.87 2.91
N SER A 104 -16.39 9.06 2.61
CA SER A 104 -16.52 7.67 3.03
C SER A 104 -16.75 6.69 1.87
N VAL A 105 -16.86 7.20 0.64
CA VAL A 105 -16.98 6.38 -0.57
C VAL A 105 -15.62 5.87 -1.00
N THR A 106 -15.63 4.86 -1.87
CA THR A 106 -14.42 4.27 -2.44
C THR A 106 -14.52 4.24 -3.94
N PHE A 107 -13.37 4.36 -4.58
CA PHE A 107 -13.27 4.37 -6.02
C PHE A 107 -12.54 3.13 -6.52
N ALA A 108 -12.93 2.63 -7.69
CA ALA A 108 -12.17 1.63 -8.42
C ALA A 108 -11.39 2.30 -9.54
N GLU A 109 -10.13 1.91 -9.69
CA GLU A 109 -9.22 2.49 -10.67
C GLU A 109 -9.28 1.71 -11.99
N PHE A 110 -9.32 2.46 -13.08
CA PHE A 110 -9.24 1.95 -14.44
C PHE A 110 -8.18 2.74 -15.21
N LEU A 111 -7.13 2.02 -15.61
CA LEU A 111 -6.14 2.47 -16.57
C LEU A 111 -6.54 1.93 -17.95
N LEU A 112 -6.69 2.82 -18.93
CA LEU A 112 -7.08 2.40 -20.27
C LEU A 112 -5.94 1.64 -20.97
N LYS A 113 -6.31 0.62 -21.75
CA LYS A 113 -5.36 -0.19 -22.56
C LYS A 113 -4.60 0.64 -23.60
N GLU A 114 -5.23 1.70 -24.10
CA GLU A 114 -4.68 2.59 -25.11
C GLU A 114 -4.53 4.00 -24.54
N THR A 115 -3.62 4.81 -25.08
CA THR A 115 -3.49 6.24 -24.71
C THR A 115 -4.72 7.07 -25.10
N SER A 116 -5.69 6.48 -25.82
CA SER A 116 -6.97 7.11 -26.11
C SER A 116 -7.74 7.37 -24.82
N HIS A 117 -8.28 8.58 -24.66
CA HIS A 117 -9.22 8.92 -23.59
C HIS A 117 -10.63 8.37 -23.90
N LEU A 118 -11.45 8.22 -22.86
CA LEU A 118 -12.89 8.01 -23.04
C LEU A 118 -13.51 9.28 -23.63
N ASN A 119 -14.30 9.14 -24.69
CA ASN A 119 -15.03 10.28 -25.25
C ASN A 119 -16.25 10.66 -24.37
N THR A 120 -16.86 11.82 -24.64
CA THR A 120 -18.01 12.34 -23.87
C THR A 120 -19.19 11.37 -23.79
N GLY A 121 -19.45 10.60 -24.86
CA GLY A 121 -20.52 9.59 -24.86
C GLY A 121 -20.20 8.42 -23.93
N GLU A 122 -18.96 7.92 -23.98
CA GLU A 122 -18.47 6.84 -23.13
C GLU A 122 -18.46 7.23 -21.65
N LEU A 123 -18.01 8.45 -21.34
CA LEU A 123 -18.11 9.04 -20.00
C LEU A 123 -19.57 9.13 -19.54
N GLY A 124 -20.47 9.57 -20.42
CA GLY A 124 -21.91 9.61 -20.16
C GLY A 124 -22.50 8.25 -19.77
N CYS A 125 -22.07 7.17 -20.43
CA CYS A 125 -22.48 5.81 -20.10
C CYS A 125 -22.03 5.42 -18.67
N ILE A 126 -20.78 5.73 -18.31
CA ILE A 126 -20.24 5.44 -16.97
C ILE A 126 -20.99 6.23 -15.90
N LEU A 127 -21.15 7.53 -16.07
CA LEU A 127 -21.85 8.40 -15.11
C LEU A 127 -23.31 7.97 -14.94
N SER A 128 -23.98 7.58 -16.03
CA SER A 128 -25.33 7.03 -15.99
C SER A 128 -25.40 5.70 -15.23
N ASN A 129 -24.44 4.80 -15.42
CA ASN A 129 -24.40 3.54 -14.68
C ASN A 129 -24.23 3.76 -13.17
N VAL A 130 -23.29 4.65 -12.77
CA VAL A 130 -23.08 4.98 -11.35
C VAL A 130 -24.34 5.56 -10.72
N THR A 131 -24.99 6.52 -11.38
CA THR A 131 -26.20 7.16 -10.84
C THR A 131 -27.40 6.21 -10.77
N GLN A 132 -27.64 5.42 -11.82
CA GLN A 132 -28.79 4.50 -11.87
C GLN A 132 -28.72 3.39 -10.83
N HIS A 133 -27.51 2.96 -10.47
CA HIS A 133 -27.31 1.83 -9.56
C HIS A 133 -26.83 2.22 -8.15
N GLY A 134 -26.71 3.51 -7.86
CA GLY A 134 -26.22 4.00 -6.57
C GLY A 134 -24.73 3.70 -6.34
N GLY A 135 -23.96 3.55 -7.41
CA GLY A 135 -22.56 3.12 -7.44
C GLY A 135 -22.26 2.40 -8.77
N PHE A 136 -20.98 2.29 -9.15
CA PHE A 136 -20.62 1.59 -10.39
C PHE A 136 -21.03 0.12 -10.36
N ASN A 137 -21.93 -0.27 -11.27
CA ASN A 137 -22.36 -1.64 -11.44
C ASN A 137 -21.72 -2.21 -12.69
N LEU A 138 -20.56 -2.82 -12.46
CA LEU A 138 -19.67 -3.35 -13.48
C LEU A 138 -20.34 -4.34 -14.44
N ALA A 139 -21.14 -5.27 -13.92
CA ALA A 139 -21.77 -6.30 -14.76
C ALA A 139 -22.86 -5.72 -15.65
N LYS A 140 -23.70 -4.84 -15.09
CA LYS A 140 -24.68 -4.10 -15.90
C LYS A 140 -24.02 -3.19 -16.92
N PHE A 141 -22.88 -2.58 -16.56
CA PHE A 141 -22.11 -1.80 -17.50
C PHE A 141 -21.58 -2.64 -18.67
N GLY A 142 -21.07 -3.85 -18.41
CA GLY A 142 -20.63 -4.77 -19.45
C GLY A 142 -21.76 -5.27 -20.36
N GLU A 143 -22.96 -5.50 -19.81
CA GLU A 143 -24.16 -5.90 -20.57
C GLU A 143 -24.66 -4.75 -21.47
N ASP A 144 -24.80 -3.55 -20.92
CA ASP A 144 -25.43 -2.42 -21.59
C ASP A 144 -24.46 -1.64 -22.51
N TYR A 145 -23.17 -1.63 -22.19
CA TYR A 145 -22.13 -0.81 -22.83
C TYR A 145 -20.85 -1.60 -23.12
N ALA A 146 -20.98 -2.79 -23.71
CA ALA A 146 -19.88 -3.74 -23.96
C ALA A 146 -18.62 -3.11 -24.57
N SER A 147 -18.75 -2.25 -25.59
CA SER A 147 -17.60 -1.63 -26.26
C SER A 147 -16.84 -0.63 -25.37
N THR A 148 -17.53 0.10 -24.50
CA THR A 148 -16.88 0.98 -23.52
C THR A 148 -16.24 0.16 -22.39
N ALA A 149 -16.91 -0.91 -21.97
CA ALA A 149 -16.39 -1.88 -21.01
C ALA A 149 -15.05 -2.47 -21.48
N GLU A 150 -14.94 -2.91 -22.74
CA GLU A 150 -13.71 -3.47 -23.32
C GLU A 150 -12.50 -2.54 -23.21
N LYS A 151 -12.70 -1.22 -23.21
CA LYS A 151 -11.62 -0.22 -23.01
C LYS A 151 -11.14 -0.11 -21.57
N LEU A 152 -12.04 -0.34 -20.61
CA LEU A 152 -11.74 -0.25 -19.18
C LEU A 152 -11.02 -1.50 -18.66
N PHE A 153 -11.19 -2.66 -19.30
CA PHE A 153 -10.79 -3.95 -18.74
C PHE A 153 -9.50 -4.52 -19.35
N GLY A 154 -8.59 -4.89 -18.45
CA GLY A 154 -7.39 -5.67 -18.71
C GLY A 154 -7.68 -7.16 -18.95
N ASP A 155 -6.74 -7.86 -19.57
CA ASP A 155 -6.87 -9.31 -19.84
C ASP A 155 -6.81 -10.16 -18.56
N ILE A 156 -6.31 -9.58 -17.48
CA ILE A 156 -6.20 -10.21 -16.15
C ILE A 156 -7.33 -9.78 -15.20
N ASP A 157 -8.29 -8.98 -15.66
CA ASP A 157 -9.44 -8.57 -14.85
C ASP A 157 -10.47 -9.69 -14.75
N ILE A 158 -10.86 -10.05 -13.52
CA ILE A 158 -11.73 -11.20 -13.24
C ILE A 158 -12.87 -10.81 -12.30
N ILE A 159 -14.08 -11.21 -12.67
CA ILE A 159 -15.19 -11.42 -11.74
C ILE A 159 -15.18 -12.90 -11.34
N PHE A 160 -15.05 -13.17 -10.04
CA PHE A 160 -15.15 -14.52 -9.49
C PHE A 160 -16.60 -14.84 -9.13
N ASP A 161 -17.15 -15.89 -9.74
CA ASP A 161 -18.43 -16.47 -9.31
C ASP A 161 -18.14 -17.60 -8.31
N ILE A 162 -18.44 -17.34 -7.03
CA ILE A 162 -18.23 -18.33 -5.96
C ILE A 162 -19.45 -19.25 -5.81
N GLY A 163 -20.60 -18.91 -6.43
CA GLY A 163 -21.78 -19.78 -6.53
C GLY A 163 -21.60 -20.95 -7.49
N LYS A 164 -20.67 -20.84 -8.45
CA LYS A 164 -20.32 -21.94 -9.38
C LYS A 164 -19.50 -23.06 -8.74
N GLY A 165 -19.07 -22.91 -7.48
CA GLY A 165 -18.35 -23.94 -6.74
C GLY A 165 -19.19 -25.16 -6.34
N HIS A 166 -20.53 -25.10 -6.39
CA HIS A 166 -21.41 -26.10 -5.74
C HIS A 166 -22.10 -27.07 -6.68
N TYR A 167 -22.16 -26.75 -7.97
CA TYR A 167 -22.92 -27.57 -8.91
C TYR A 167 -22.06 -28.68 -9.47
N GLY A 168 -22.29 -29.91 -9.00
CA GLY A 168 -21.89 -31.14 -9.69
C GLY A 168 -22.59 -31.33 -11.06
N SER A 169 -22.80 -30.25 -11.83
CA SER A 169 -23.49 -30.27 -13.13
C SER A 169 -22.56 -30.02 -14.32
N SER A 170 -21.32 -29.58 -14.10
CA SER A 170 -20.25 -29.70 -15.10
C SER A 170 -19.12 -30.54 -14.50
N ASN A 171 -18.78 -31.64 -15.17
CA ASN A 171 -17.72 -32.57 -14.78
C ASN A 171 -16.31 -31.94 -14.73
N SER A 172 -16.16 -30.62 -14.80
CA SER A 172 -14.87 -29.95 -14.98
C SER A 172 -14.45 -29.03 -13.84
N GLY A 173 -15.30 -28.71 -12.86
CA GLY A 173 -14.92 -27.80 -11.76
C GLY A 173 -14.46 -26.42 -12.26
N GLU A 174 -15.06 -25.93 -13.35
CA GLU A 174 -14.60 -24.75 -14.09
C GLU A 174 -15.78 -23.87 -14.52
N TYR A 175 -15.54 -22.56 -14.64
CA TYR A 175 -16.48 -21.58 -15.21
C TYR A 175 -15.75 -20.49 -16.00
N LEU A 176 -16.47 -19.68 -16.77
CA LEU A 176 -15.90 -18.51 -17.46
C LEU A 176 -16.20 -17.25 -16.66
N SER A 177 -15.22 -16.37 -16.48
CA SER A 177 -15.43 -15.05 -15.89
C SER A 177 -16.32 -14.20 -16.81
N GLU A 178 -17.26 -13.47 -16.23
CA GLU A 178 -18.29 -12.72 -16.98
C GLU A 178 -17.72 -11.59 -17.85
N ILE A 179 -16.54 -11.06 -17.51
CA ILE A 179 -15.92 -9.94 -18.23
C ILE A 179 -14.85 -10.40 -19.20
N SER A 180 -13.78 -11.01 -18.69
CA SER A 180 -12.64 -11.40 -19.53
C SER A 180 -12.91 -12.67 -20.35
N GLY A 181 -14.01 -13.40 -20.07
CA GLY A 181 -14.22 -14.74 -20.61
C GLY A 181 -13.16 -15.75 -20.14
N GLY A 182 -12.26 -15.33 -19.23
CA GLY A 182 -11.17 -16.15 -18.73
C GLY A 182 -11.71 -17.36 -17.98
N LYS A 183 -11.18 -18.54 -18.30
CA LYS A 183 -11.55 -19.80 -17.64
C LYS A 183 -11.05 -19.78 -16.19
N VAL A 184 -11.90 -20.06 -15.22
CA VAL A 184 -11.55 -20.19 -13.80
C VAL A 184 -11.74 -21.63 -13.38
N THR A 185 -10.71 -22.26 -12.83
CA THR A 185 -10.75 -23.63 -12.29
C THR A 185 -10.87 -23.59 -10.78
N VAL A 186 -11.72 -24.44 -10.22
CA VAL A 186 -12.06 -24.47 -8.80
C VAL A 186 -11.54 -25.76 -8.17
N VAL A 187 -10.62 -25.62 -7.21
CA VAL A 187 -10.03 -26.73 -6.46
C VAL A 187 -10.55 -26.70 -5.03
N LYS A 188 -10.93 -27.86 -4.49
CA LYS A 188 -11.51 -28.00 -3.16
C LYS A 188 -10.57 -28.78 -2.25
N SER A 189 -10.44 -28.34 -1.01
CA SER A 189 -9.71 -29.05 0.04
C SER A 189 -10.33 -28.82 1.41
N VAL A 190 -10.04 -29.72 2.35
CA VAL A 190 -10.36 -29.57 3.77
C VAL A 190 -9.14 -28.98 4.46
N ILE A 191 -9.33 -27.99 5.34
CA ILE A 191 -8.23 -27.51 6.19
C ILE A 191 -7.85 -28.64 7.15
N VAL A 192 -6.59 -29.07 7.07
CA VAL A 192 -6.05 -30.20 7.85
C VAL A 192 -6.33 -30.01 9.34
N GLY A 193 -7.00 -30.99 9.96
CA GLY A 193 -7.31 -30.97 11.39
C GLY A 193 -8.55 -30.16 11.78
N SER A 194 -9.36 -29.72 10.81
CA SER A 194 -10.61 -28.98 11.07
C SER A 194 -11.76 -29.46 10.18
N SER A 195 -12.98 -28.95 10.43
CA SER A 195 -14.15 -29.20 9.57
C SER A 195 -14.30 -28.18 8.43
N PHE A 196 -13.46 -27.14 8.40
CA PHE A 196 -13.59 -26.05 7.45
C PHE A 196 -13.14 -26.46 6.06
N MET A 197 -13.90 -26.03 5.05
CA MET A 197 -13.61 -26.26 3.64
C MET A 197 -12.94 -25.03 3.03
N LYS A 198 -11.91 -25.26 2.21
CA LYS A 198 -11.24 -24.27 1.38
C LYS A 198 -11.56 -24.54 -0.09
N THR A 199 -11.89 -23.48 -0.81
CA THR A 199 -12.05 -23.49 -2.26
C THR A 199 -11.08 -22.50 -2.88
N THR A 200 -10.20 -22.96 -3.75
CA THR A 200 -9.23 -22.13 -4.46
C THR A 200 -9.68 -21.93 -5.90
N HIS A 201 -9.81 -20.68 -6.32
CA HIS A 201 -10.14 -20.31 -7.69
C HIS A 201 -8.88 -19.91 -8.45
N ASN A 202 -8.49 -20.75 -9.41
CA ASN A 202 -7.28 -20.58 -10.20
C ASN A 202 -7.60 -20.01 -11.58
N THR A 203 -6.81 -19.04 -12.01
CA THR A 203 -6.84 -18.48 -13.37
C THR A 203 -5.68 -19.05 -14.21
N PRO A 204 -5.81 -19.18 -15.54
CA PRO A 204 -4.75 -19.66 -16.43
C PRO A 204 -3.49 -18.80 -16.37
N SER A 205 -3.65 -17.48 -16.22
CA SER A 205 -2.56 -16.52 -16.07
C SER A 205 -1.84 -16.66 -14.72
N LYS A 206 -2.45 -17.33 -13.73
CA LYS A 206 -2.03 -17.39 -12.31
C LYS A 206 -1.95 -16.03 -11.61
N VAL A 207 -2.27 -14.96 -12.32
CA VAL A 207 -2.25 -13.58 -11.85
C VAL A 207 -3.55 -12.93 -12.29
N PHE A 208 -4.17 -12.16 -11.43
CA PHE A 208 -5.46 -11.53 -11.74
C PHE A 208 -5.64 -10.25 -10.95
N ARG A 209 -6.50 -9.37 -11.46
CA ARG A 209 -7.09 -8.26 -10.71
C ARG A 209 -8.54 -8.58 -10.46
N ILE A 210 -8.99 -8.34 -9.23
CA ILE A 210 -10.36 -8.63 -8.85
C ILE A 210 -11.26 -7.44 -9.16
N ARG A 211 -12.28 -7.65 -9.97
CA ARG A 211 -13.27 -6.61 -10.30
C ARG A 211 -14.65 -6.88 -9.69
N GLY A 212 -14.88 -8.10 -9.20
CA GLY A 212 -16.10 -8.43 -8.48
C GLY A 212 -16.12 -9.86 -7.96
N ILE A 213 -17.02 -10.10 -7.00
CA ILE A 213 -17.34 -11.45 -6.51
C ILE A 213 -18.85 -11.63 -6.57
N LYS A 214 -19.32 -12.74 -7.17
CA LYS A 214 -20.72 -13.11 -7.25
C LYS A 214 -21.01 -14.28 -6.30
N PRO A 215 -21.59 -14.02 -5.12
CA PRO A 215 -22.11 -15.07 -4.24
C PRO A 215 -23.23 -15.92 -4.85
N PRO A 216 -23.57 -17.08 -4.21
CA PRO A 216 -24.59 -18.00 -4.71
C PRO A 216 -25.99 -17.40 -4.93
N ASN A 217 -26.31 -16.28 -4.27
CA ASN A 217 -27.58 -15.56 -4.49
C ASN A 217 -27.65 -14.77 -5.81
N GLY A 218 -26.54 -14.73 -6.57
CA GLY A 218 -26.44 -14.06 -7.86
C GLY A 218 -26.19 -12.55 -7.79
N ASN A 219 -26.26 -11.92 -6.61
CA ASN A 219 -25.98 -10.50 -6.44
C ASN A 219 -24.48 -10.27 -6.24
N TYR A 220 -23.94 -9.16 -6.75
CA TYR A 220 -22.52 -8.84 -6.53
C TYR A 220 -22.25 -8.45 -5.07
N MET A 221 -21.13 -8.94 -4.56
CA MET A 221 -20.60 -8.57 -3.26
C MET A 221 -20.30 -7.06 -3.23
N LYS A 222 -20.82 -6.37 -2.22
CA LYS A 222 -20.50 -4.97 -1.93
C LYS A 222 -19.49 -4.93 -0.79
N ILE A 223 -18.35 -4.29 -1.00
CA ILE A 223 -17.27 -4.20 0.00
C ILE A 223 -17.17 -2.79 0.54
N ASN A 224 -17.11 -2.66 1.87
CA ASN A 224 -16.76 -1.42 2.57
C ASN A 224 -15.30 -1.09 2.29
N GLY A 225 -15.04 -0.19 1.34
CA GLY A 225 -13.68 0.04 0.87
C GLY A 225 -13.51 -0.17 -0.64
N GLY A 226 -14.49 -0.80 -1.30
CA GLY A 226 -14.33 -1.30 -2.66
C GLY A 226 -13.41 -2.52 -2.71
N PHE A 227 -13.19 -3.03 -3.92
CA PHE A 227 -12.20 -4.07 -4.16
C PHE A 227 -10.80 -3.46 -4.23
N PRO A 228 -9.77 -4.18 -3.75
CA PRO A 228 -8.37 -3.80 -3.97
C PRO A 228 -8.04 -3.89 -5.47
N ASN A 229 -7.23 -2.95 -5.99
CA ASN A 229 -6.84 -2.88 -7.41
C ASN A 229 -5.53 -3.62 -7.71
N GLU A 230 -4.89 -4.17 -6.68
CA GLU A 230 -3.65 -4.91 -6.71
C GLU A 230 -3.75 -6.16 -7.61
N VAL A 231 -2.58 -6.64 -8.04
CA VAL A 231 -2.47 -7.92 -8.73
C VAL A 231 -2.34 -9.04 -7.70
N PHE A 232 -3.14 -10.08 -7.86
CA PHE A 232 -3.22 -11.22 -6.95
C PHE A 232 -2.78 -12.51 -7.62
N THR A 233 -2.20 -13.42 -6.85
CA THR A 233 -1.87 -14.79 -7.29
C THR A 233 -2.82 -15.85 -6.77
N GLU A 234 -3.50 -15.59 -5.66
CA GLU A 234 -4.38 -16.58 -5.04
C GLU A 234 -5.73 -15.96 -4.68
N PHE A 235 -6.80 -16.71 -4.96
CA PHE A 235 -8.16 -16.43 -4.53
C PHE A 235 -8.69 -17.65 -3.78
N ASN A 236 -8.79 -17.56 -2.46
CA ASN A 236 -9.24 -18.63 -1.58
C ASN A 236 -10.56 -18.25 -0.91
N VAL A 237 -11.50 -19.17 -0.82
CA VAL A 237 -12.77 -18.97 -0.10
C VAL A 237 -12.96 -20.07 0.93
N TYR A 238 -13.31 -19.66 2.15
CA TYR A 238 -13.46 -20.55 3.29
C TYR A 238 -14.91 -20.68 3.72
N TYR A 239 -15.32 -21.91 4.01
CA TYR A 239 -16.69 -22.29 4.36
C TYR A 239 -16.69 -23.18 5.60
N ARG A 240 -17.80 -23.18 6.34
CA ARG A 240 -17.96 -23.99 7.55
C ARG A 240 -17.87 -25.49 7.27
N ASP A 241 -18.47 -25.93 6.17
CA ASP A 241 -18.60 -27.31 5.75
C ASP A 241 -18.76 -27.37 4.22
N SER A 242 -19.25 -28.49 3.70
CA SER A 242 -19.52 -28.70 2.28
C SER A 242 -20.79 -28.00 1.77
N ASP A 243 -21.53 -27.29 2.63
CA ASP A 243 -22.57 -26.34 2.21
C ASP A 243 -21.90 -24.99 1.96
N TYR A 244 -21.65 -24.72 0.70
CA TYR A 244 -20.99 -23.50 0.28
C TYR A 244 -21.93 -22.35 -0.14
N SER A 245 -23.19 -22.46 0.29
CA SER A 245 -24.13 -21.33 0.31
C SER A 245 -23.65 -20.15 1.17
N ASN A 246 -22.80 -20.40 2.17
CA ASN A 246 -22.40 -19.40 3.17
C ASN A 246 -20.86 -19.22 3.26
N PRO A 247 -20.24 -18.42 2.38
CA PRO A 247 -18.82 -18.08 2.49
C PRO A 247 -18.55 -17.28 3.77
N LEU A 248 -17.53 -17.69 4.54
CA LEU A 248 -17.11 -17.06 5.79
C LEU A 248 -16.04 -15.99 5.56
N LEU A 249 -15.04 -16.34 4.74
CA LEU A 249 -13.87 -15.51 4.47
C LEU A 249 -13.44 -15.71 3.01
N VAL A 250 -13.15 -14.62 2.32
CA VAL A 250 -12.35 -14.64 1.08
C VAL A 250 -10.95 -14.13 1.43
N GLU A 251 -9.92 -14.87 1.05
CA GLU A 251 -8.53 -14.48 1.12
C GLU A 251 -8.00 -14.22 -0.28
N LEU A 252 -7.37 -13.06 -0.45
CA LEU A 252 -6.59 -12.72 -1.63
C LEU A 252 -5.11 -12.62 -1.23
N VAL A 253 -4.22 -13.26 -1.98
CA VAL A 253 -2.77 -13.13 -1.77
C VAL A 253 -2.19 -12.26 -2.87
N GLU A 254 -1.61 -11.14 -2.47
CA GLU A 254 -1.04 -10.17 -3.39
C GLU A 254 0.21 -10.76 -4.08
N MET A 255 0.33 -10.50 -5.37
CA MET A 255 1.50 -10.87 -6.15
C MET A 255 2.61 -9.87 -5.93
N TYR A 256 3.79 -10.35 -5.55
CA TYR A 256 5.01 -9.55 -5.62
C TYR A 256 6.16 -10.31 -6.30
N PRO A 257 6.78 -9.77 -7.36
CA PRO A 257 7.77 -10.49 -8.15
C PRO A 257 9.11 -10.73 -7.41
N LEU A 258 9.41 -9.96 -6.36
CA LEU A 258 10.66 -10.06 -5.59
C LEU A 258 10.45 -10.76 -4.24
N THR A 259 10.02 -12.02 -4.26
CA THR A 259 9.58 -12.79 -3.08
C THR A 259 10.65 -13.00 -2.00
N HIS A 260 11.95 -12.93 -2.32
CA HIS A 260 13.01 -13.23 -1.35
C HIS A 260 13.26 -12.10 -0.34
N ASN A 261 12.72 -10.91 -0.58
CA ASN A 261 13.03 -9.72 0.21
C ASN A 261 11.83 -9.12 0.95
N TYR A 262 10.62 -9.63 0.74
CA TYR A 262 9.39 -9.04 1.27
C TYR A 262 8.45 -10.10 1.81
N VAL A 263 7.60 -9.72 2.76
CA VAL A 263 6.47 -10.55 3.19
C VAL A 263 5.29 -10.29 2.26
N ASN A 264 4.67 -11.36 1.76
CA ASN A 264 3.44 -11.24 0.98
C ASN A 264 2.31 -10.69 1.85
N THR A 265 1.63 -9.70 1.31
CA THR A 265 0.40 -9.10 1.84
C THR A 265 -0.80 -9.96 1.47
N ARG A 266 -1.79 -9.99 2.37
CA ARG A 266 -3.05 -10.71 2.18
C ARG A 266 -4.23 -9.80 2.47
N PHE A 267 -5.32 -9.97 1.73
CA PHE A 267 -6.57 -9.27 1.99
C PHE A 267 -7.63 -10.26 2.44
N TYR A 268 -8.27 -9.97 3.57
CA TYR A 268 -9.36 -10.75 4.14
C TYR A 268 -10.66 -10.01 3.96
N LEU A 269 -11.60 -10.61 3.23
CA LEU A 269 -12.94 -10.09 3.01
C LEU A 269 -13.91 -10.95 3.82
N THR A 270 -14.67 -10.33 4.72
CA THR A 270 -15.61 -11.04 5.62
C THR A 270 -16.97 -10.38 5.63
N LYS A 271 -18.03 -11.16 5.83
CA LYS A 271 -19.39 -10.62 5.98
C LYS A 271 -19.47 -9.67 7.17
N ASN A 272 -20.27 -8.62 7.02
CA ASN A 272 -20.63 -7.73 8.12
C ASN A 272 -22.15 -7.63 8.22
N ASP A 273 -22.75 -8.59 8.92
CA ASP A 273 -24.21 -8.71 9.06
C ASP A 273 -24.85 -7.55 9.85
N LYS A 274 -24.05 -6.66 10.46
CA LYS A 274 -24.55 -5.42 11.05
C LYS A 274 -24.88 -4.34 10.01
N ASP A 275 -24.34 -4.46 8.79
CA ASP A 275 -24.71 -3.58 7.69
C ASP A 275 -25.98 -4.12 7.04
N SER A 276 -27.08 -3.40 7.20
CA SER A 276 -28.39 -3.76 6.64
C SER A 276 -28.40 -3.90 5.11
N ASN A 277 -27.34 -3.46 4.42
CA ASN A 277 -27.19 -3.56 2.98
C ASN A 277 -26.41 -4.81 2.54
N GLY A 278 -26.05 -5.71 3.45
CA GLY A 278 -25.32 -6.94 3.14
C GLY A 278 -23.87 -6.70 2.69
N LYS A 279 -23.21 -5.68 3.23
CA LYS A 279 -21.83 -5.33 2.88
C LYS A 279 -20.82 -6.23 3.58
N TRP A 280 -19.67 -6.35 2.94
CA TRP A 280 -18.51 -7.08 3.44
C TRP A 280 -17.46 -6.09 3.91
N ASP A 281 -16.77 -6.42 4.99
CA ASP A 281 -15.59 -5.69 5.42
C ASP A 281 -14.34 -6.32 4.79
N ILE A 282 -13.33 -5.50 4.59
CA ILE A 282 -12.02 -5.89 4.07
C ILE A 282 -10.96 -5.49 5.09
N CYS A 283 -9.88 -6.26 5.19
CA CYS A 283 -8.71 -6.01 6.02
C CYS A 283 -7.46 -6.43 5.23
N GLN A 284 -6.40 -5.62 5.25
CA GLN A 284 -5.10 -6.02 4.69
C GLN A 284 -4.14 -6.38 5.82
N ILE A 285 -3.44 -7.49 5.68
CA ILE A 285 -2.48 -7.99 6.68
C ILE A 285 -1.15 -8.31 6.00
N CYS A 286 -0.06 -8.23 6.76
CA CYS A 286 1.30 -8.54 6.30
C CYS A 286 1.98 -9.64 7.12
N SER A 287 1.20 -10.44 7.82
CA SER A 287 1.70 -11.53 8.66
C SER A 287 1.36 -12.90 8.08
N VAL A 288 2.18 -13.88 8.41
CA VAL A 288 1.91 -15.29 8.10
C VAL A 288 0.91 -15.84 9.10
N ILE A 289 -0.22 -16.31 8.58
CA ILE A 289 -1.26 -17.00 9.35
C ILE A 289 -1.06 -18.51 9.19
N ASP A 290 -0.91 -19.22 10.29
CA ASP A 290 -0.88 -20.68 10.30
C ASP A 290 -2.26 -21.24 9.93
N GLU A 291 -2.35 -21.94 8.80
CA GLU A 291 -3.62 -22.45 8.27
C GLU A 291 -4.29 -23.47 9.21
N LYS A 292 -3.50 -24.24 9.97
CA LYS A 292 -4.02 -25.33 10.81
C LYS A 292 -4.56 -24.87 12.16
N THR A 293 -4.03 -23.78 12.70
CA THR A 293 -4.33 -23.32 14.06
C THR A 293 -4.90 -21.91 14.07
N GLU A 294 -4.19 -20.93 13.53
CA GLU A 294 -4.57 -19.51 13.56
C GLU A 294 -5.77 -19.23 12.66
N LEU A 295 -5.77 -19.75 11.43
CA LEU A 295 -6.90 -19.58 10.51
C LEU A 295 -8.19 -20.23 11.05
N VAL A 296 -8.07 -21.40 11.70
CA VAL A 296 -9.20 -22.07 12.33
C VAL A 296 -9.81 -21.19 13.43
N GLN A 297 -8.99 -20.51 14.24
CA GLN A 297 -9.48 -19.55 15.23
C GLN A 297 -10.19 -18.34 14.60
N ILE A 298 -9.65 -17.81 13.48
CA ILE A 298 -10.28 -16.72 12.72
C ILE A 298 -11.66 -17.15 12.21
N LEU A 299 -11.77 -18.33 11.59
CA LEU A 299 -13.03 -18.83 11.06
C LEU A 299 -14.06 -19.10 12.17
N GLN A 300 -13.64 -19.59 13.34
CA GLN A 300 -14.52 -19.76 14.51
C GLN A 300 -15.01 -18.42 15.07
N ASN A 301 -14.13 -17.41 15.11
CA ASN A 301 -14.52 -16.06 15.50
C ASN A 301 -15.59 -15.49 14.56
N ILE A 302 -15.44 -15.68 13.25
CA ILE A 302 -16.42 -15.27 12.24
C ILE A 302 -17.76 -16.00 12.43
N ILE A 303 -17.75 -17.33 12.67
CA ILE A 303 -18.99 -18.08 12.95
C ILE A 303 -19.70 -17.55 14.20
N THR A 304 -18.94 -17.29 15.27
CA THR A 304 -19.50 -16.90 16.57
C THR A 304 -20.13 -15.50 16.52
N HIS A 305 -19.57 -14.62 15.68
CA HIS A 305 -19.95 -13.20 15.66
C HIS A 305 -20.57 -12.73 14.35
N ASN A 306 -20.73 -13.61 13.37
CA ASN A 306 -21.15 -13.34 12.00
C ASN A 306 -20.34 -12.23 11.30
N ARG A 307 -19.10 -12.03 11.75
CA ARG A 307 -18.09 -11.10 11.20
C ARG A 307 -16.74 -11.35 11.87
N LEU A 308 -15.65 -10.89 11.25
CA LEU A 308 -14.34 -10.91 11.91
C LEU A 308 -14.26 -9.84 13.00
N LEU A 309 -14.20 -10.27 14.26
CA LEU A 309 -13.98 -9.42 15.43
C LEU A 309 -12.60 -9.66 16.01
N VAL A 310 -11.61 -8.96 15.47
CA VAL A 310 -10.19 -9.09 15.88
C VAL A 310 -10.03 -8.91 17.40
N TYR A 311 -10.69 -7.92 18.01
CA TYR A 311 -10.59 -7.67 19.45
C TYR A 311 -11.17 -8.79 20.34
N ASN A 312 -12.01 -9.68 19.79
CA ASN A 312 -12.57 -10.83 20.50
C ASN A 312 -11.71 -12.10 20.40
N ILE A 313 -10.63 -12.09 19.60
CA ILE A 313 -9.69 -13.21 19.53
C ILE A 313 -8.83 -13.17 20.80
N SER A 314 -8.81 -14.25 21.59
CA SER A 314 -8.09 -14.29 22.86
C SER A 314 -6.57 -14.27 22.72
N ASP A 315 -6.04 -14.88 21.65
CA ASP A 315 -4.61 -14.88 21.33
C ASP A 315 -4.15 -13.50 20.85
N GLU A 316 -3.37 -12.81 21.69
CA GLU A 316 -2.80 -11.50 21.39
C GLU A 316 -1.88 -11.50 20.17
N LYS A 317 -1.09 -12.55 19.97
CA LYS A 317 -0.18 -12.63 18.81
C LYS A 317 -0.99 -12.70 17.54
N LEU A 318 -2.05 -13.50 17.53
CA LEU A 318 -2.97 -13.58 16.40
C LEU A 318 -3.71 -12.25 16.17
N ARG A 319 -4.15 -11.56 17.23
CA ARG A 319 -4.73 -10.21 17.11
C ARG A 319 -3.80 -9.24 16.40
N ASN A 320 -2.53 -9.21 16.81
CA ASN A 320 -1.53 -8.30 16.22
C ASN A 320 -1.22 -8.67 14.76
N LYS A 321 -1.19 -9.96 14.41
CA LYS A 321 -1.05 -10.42 13.01
C LYS A 321 -2.20 -9.96 12.11
N LEU A 322 -3.39 -9.75 12.69
CA LEU A 322 -4.61 -9.29 12.00
C LEU A 322 -4.78 -7.77 12.00
N GLY A 323 -3.77 -7.01 12.44
CA GLY A 323 -3.76 -5.56 12.36
C GLY A 323 -3.90 -5.07 10.93
N ASP A 324 -4.92 -4.23 10.67
CA ASP A 324 -5.25 -3.73 9.33
C ASP A 324 -4.27 -2.64 8.88
N ILE A 325 -3.35 -3.01 7.98
CA ILE A 325 -2.24 -2.13 7.57
C ILE A 325 -2.68 -0.98 6.65
N ARG A 326 -3.91 -1.01 6.11
CA ARG A 326 -4.46 0.08 5.28
C ARG A 326 -4.63 1.39 6.03
N LYS A 327 -4.59 1.34 7.37
CA LYS A 327 -4.67 2.51 8.26
C LYS A 327 -3.30 3.16 8.52
N GLY A 328 -2.26 2.68 7.83
CA GLY A 328 -0.88 3.12 7.98
C GLY A 328 -0.16 2.42 9.12
N PHE A 329 1.13 2.22 8.92
CA PHE A 329 2.01 1.57 9.86
C PHE A 329 2.36 2.50 11.02
N SER A 330 2.25 1.94 12.22
CA SER A 330 2.96 2.43 13.39
C SER A 330 4.25 1.63 13.49
N VAL A 331 5.40 2.31 13.44
CA VAL A 331 6.73 1.67 13.46
C VAL A 331 7.47 2.07 14.73
N ASP A 332 8.06 1.10 15.43
CA ASP A 332 8.97 1.34 16.55
C ASP A 332 10.40 0.98 16.10
N VAL A 333 11.24 1.98 15.90
CA VAL A 333 12.64 1.76 15.44
C VAL A 333 13.55 1.35 16.59
N THR A 334 13.05 1.30 17.82
CA THR A 334 13.78 0.86 19.01
C THR A 334 13.59 -0.63 19.30
N GLN A 335 12.65 -1.30 18.62
CA GLN A 335 12.37 -2.72 18.79
C GLN A 335 13.10 -3.58 17.76
N ILE A 336 14.42 -3.69 17.91
CA ILE A 336 15.27 -4.48 17.04
C ILE A 336 15.83 -5.69 17.78
N GLY A 337 15.72 -6.88 17.18
CA GLY A 337 16.30 -8.11 17.70
C GLY A 337 16.28 -9.25 16.67
N GLY A 338 16.77 -10.42 17.07
CA GLY A 338 16.77 -11.61 16.20
C GLY A 338 18.01 -11.72 15.31
N ASN A 339 17.85 -12.38 14.15
CA ASN A 339 18.98 -12.78 13.30
C ASN A 339 19.14 -11.89 12.06
N MET A 340 20.37 -11.53 11.73
CA MET A 340 20.71 -10.75 10.52
C MET A 340 20.35 -11.50 9.23
N GLY A 341 19.90 -10.75 8.22
CA GLY A 341 19.51 -11.24 6.90
C GLY A 341 18.21 -12.03 6.84
N ARG A 342 17.47 -12.15 7.95
CA ARG A 342 16.15 -12.79 8.00
C ARG A 342 15.07 -11.76 8.32
N ILE A 343 13.86 -12.01 7.84
CA ILE A 343 12.68 -11.24 8.24
C ILE A 343 12.30 -11.66 9.66
N ASN A 344 12.34 -10.71 10.58
CA ASN A 344 11.88 -10.82 11.95
C ASN A 344 10.60 -9.99 12.12
N TYR A 345 9.92 -10.15 13.27
CA TYR A 345 8.66 -9.46 13.56
C TYR A 345 8.67 -8.93 14.99
N TYR A 346 8.04 -7.77 15.20
CA TYR A 346 7.65 -7.28 16.53
C TYR A 346 6.20 -6.81 16.53
N SER A 347 5.60 -6.64 17.71
CA SER A 347 4.25 -6.09 17.84
C SER A 347 4.31 -4.65 18.32
N PHE A 348 3.62 -3.75 17.61
CA PHE A 348 3.49 -2.35 18.00
C PHE A 348 2.15 -1.79 17.55
N ASP A 349 1.47 -1.06 18.43
CA ASP A 349 0.16 -0.42 18.17
C ASP A 349 -0.91 -1.38 17.60
N GLY A 350 -0.95 -2.62 18.10
CA GLY A 350 -1.90 -3.65 17.65
C GLY A 350 -1.59 -4.26 16.28
N MET A 351 -0.38 -4.04 15.74
CA MET A 351 0.07 -4.58 14.46
C MET A 351 1.36 -5.38 14.62
N CYS A 352 1.51 -6.43 13.82
CA CYS A 352 2.73 -7.21 13.69
C CYS A 352 3.57 -6.66 12.54
N ILE A 353 4.73 -6.07 12.86
CA ILE A 353 5.56 -5.32 11.93
C ILE A 353 6.73 -6.20 11.45
N PRO A 354 6.82 -6.55 10.16
CA PRO A 354 7.98 -7.24 9.60
C PRO A 354 9.16 -6.28 9.43
N TYR A 355 10.36 -6.73 9.79
CA TYR A 355 11.60 -5.99 9.57
C TYR A 355 12.77 -6.94 9.27
N ARG A 356 13.84 -6.40 8.69
CA ARG A 356 15.05 -7.14 8.36
C ARG A 356 16.30 -6.33 8.68
N MET A 357 17.21 -6.91 9.45
CA MET A 357 18.56 -6.37 9.64
C MET A 357 19.42 -6.82 8.45
N GLU A 358 20.05 -5.88 7.76
CA GLU A 358 20.91 -6.20 6.61
C GLU A 358 22.26 -6.78 7.08
N LYS A 359 22.81 -7.71 6.29
CA LYS A 359 24.07 -8.39 6.65
C LYS A 359 25.30 -7.51 6.47
N ALA A 360 25.28 -6.67 5.43
CA ALA A 360 26.37 -5.78 5.09
C ALA A 360 26.10 -4.39 5.68
N THR A 361 27.15 -3.75 6.19
CA THR A 361 27.07 -2.35 6.57
C THR A 361 27.03 -1.48 5.32
N VAL A 362 26.26 -0.40 5.38
CA VAL A 362 26.18 0.60 4.31
C VAL A 362 27.03 1.79 4.72
N GLN A 363 28.17 1.97 4.05
CA GLN A 363 29.14 3.03 4.33
C GLN A 363 29.61 3.10 5.81
N GLY A 364 29.58 1.97 6.52
CA GLY A 364 29.95 1.86 7.92
C GLY A 364 28.79 1.96 8.92
N TYR A 365 27.55 2.09 8.46
CA TYR A 365 26.36 2.00 9.29
C TYR A 365 25.70 0.63 9.20
N TYR A 366 25.09 0.20 10.30
CA TYR A 366 24.20 -0.95 10.33
C TYR A 366 22.81 -0.52 9.88
N LEU A 367 22.21 -1.28 8.98
CA LEU A 367 20.94 -0.94 8.35
C LEU A 367 19.84 -1.91 8.77
N VAL A 368 18.71 -1.37 9.21
CA VAL A 368 17.48 -2.12 9.42
C VAL A 368 16.41 -1.60 8.48
N ARG A 369 15.82 -2.50 7.70
CA ARG A 369 14.63 -2.23 6.90
C ARG A 369 13.39 -2.59 7.70
N HIS A 370 12.56 -1.62 8.04
CA HIS A 370 11.25 -1.84 8.65
C HIS A 370 10.16 -1.96 7.58
N ALA A 371 8.97 -2.42 8.00
CA ALA A 371 7.82 -2.64 7.13
C ALA A 371 8.24 -3.35 5.84
N THR A 372 8.89 -4.50 5.99
CA THR A 372 9.49 -5.28 4.88
C THR A 372 8.40 -5.96 4.04
N ILE A 373 7.58 -5.14 3.39
CA ILE A 373 6.46 -5.47 2.50
C ILE A 373 6.53 -4.60 1.24
N PRO A 374 5.77 -4.91 0.18
CA PRO A 374 5.82 -4.19 -1.10
C PRO A 374 5.69 -2.68 -0.99
N TYR A 375 4.68 -2.21 -0.26
CA TYR A 375 4.41 -0.80 -0.04
C TYR A 375 3.56 -0.60 1.22
N PHE A 376 3.60 0.60 1.76
CA PHE A 376 2.83 0.98 2.94
C PHE A 376 2.68 2.49 3.06
N THR A 377 1.69 2.93 3.83
CA THR A 377 1.65 4.28 4.39
C THR A 377 2.19 4.25 5.82
N VAL A 378 2.68 5.39 6.32
CA VAL A 378 3.15 5.53 7.71
C VAL A 378 2.20 6.45 8.47
N LYS A 379 1.85 6.03 9.69
CA LYS A 379 1.02 6.79 10.63
C LYS A 379 1.84 7.43 11.73
N LYS A 380 2.80 6.70 12.29
CA LYS A 380 3.74 7.18 13.32
C LYS A 380 5.04 6.40 13.32
N ILE A 381 6.12 7.06 13.70
CA ILE A 381 7.42 6.41 13.91
C ILE A 381 7.92 6.74 15.31
N LYS A 382 7.97 5.74 16.20
CA LYS A 382 8.59 5.88 17.51
C LYS A 382 10.10 5.77 17.37
N VAL A 383 10.78 6.86 17.71
CA VAL A 383 12.24 7.05 17.51
C VAL A 383 13.04 6.89 18.79
N THR A 384 12.41 7.09 19.95
CA THR A 384 12.98 6.80 21.26
C THR A 384 11.88 6.27 22.20
N LYS A 385 12.21 6.00 23.47
CA LYS A 385 11.19 5.64 24.49
C LYS A 385 10.17 6.75 24.73
N THR A 386 10.52 8.01 24.47
CA THR A 386 9.72 9.19 24.85
C THR A 386 9.30 10.06 23.67
N LYS A 387 9.86 9.82 22.47
CA LYS A 387 9.57 10.61 21.27
C LYS A 387 9.02 9.73 20.16
N GLU A 388 7.92 10.20 19.59
CA GLU A 388 7.31 9.69 18.36
C GLU A 388 7.27 10.84 17.34
N LEU A 389 7.47 10.50 16.07
CA LEU A 389 7.16 11.33 14.92
C LEU A 389 5.71 11.06 14.54
N THR A 390 4.90 12.12 14.54
CA THR A 390 3.44 12.07 14.27
C THR A 390 3.08 12.72 12.95
N GLU A 391 1.78 12.77 12.63
CA GLU A 391 1.24 13.26 11.35
C GLU A 391 1.70 14.68 10.96
N ASP A 392 2.01 15.53 11.93
CA ASP A 392 2.53 16.89 11.71
C ASP A 392 4.03 16.94 11.36
N GLU A 393 4.77 15.87 11.65
CA GLU A 393 6.20 15.72 11.37
C GLU A 393 6.47 14.78 10.19
N LEU A 394 5.56 13.84 9.95
CA LEU A 394 5.65 12.83 8.89
C LEU A 394 5.09 13.33 7.56
N PRO A 395 5.43 12.68 6.44
CA PRO A 395 4.87 13.06 5.14
C PRO A 395 3.35 12.96 5.15
N PRO A 396 2.66 13.65 4.24
CA PRO A 396 1.21 13.62 4.14
C PRO A 396 0.59 12.25 4.33
N LEU A 397 -0.50 12.19 5.11
CA LEU A 397 -1.27 10.95 5.24
C LEU A 397 -1.72 10.45 3.86
N GLY A 398 -1.43 9.19 3.56
CA GLY A 398 -1.71 8.58 2.27
C GLY A 398 -0.49 8.47 1.35
N THR A 399 0.63 9.15 1.64
CA THR A 399 1.88 8.94 0.91
C THR A 399 2.33 7.49 1.03
N LEU A 400 2.53 6.85 -0.13
CA LEU A 400 3.03 5.49 -0.21
C LEU A 400 4.55 5.44 -0.20
N PHE A 401 5.08 4.51 0.58
CA PHE A 401 6.50 4.22 0.68
C PHE A 401 6.78 2.80 0.22
N GLY A 402 7.85 2.64 -0.54
CA GLY A 402 8.40 1.33 -0.89
C GLY A 402 9.39 0.83 0.16
N ARG A 403 10.05 1.72 0.92
CA ARG A 403 11.02 1.34 1.97
C ARG A 403 11.05 2.30 3.15
N LEU A 404 11.30 1.73 4.34
CA LEU A 404 11.70 2.44 5.56
C LEU A 404 13.02 1.87 6.02
N ASN A 405 14.09 2.63 5.86
CA ASN A 405 15.45 2.27 6.22
C ASN A 405 15.87 3.06 7.46
N VAL A 406 16.45 2.39 8.45
CA VAL A 406 17.00 3.04 9.65
C VAL A 406 18.46 2.65 9.80
N TYR A 407 19.31 3.66 9.98
CA TYR A 407 20.76 3.51 10.07
C TYR A 407 21.21 3.66 11.53
N TYR A 408 22.09 2.76 11.97
CA TYR A 408 22.58 2.67 13.33
C TYR A 408 24.11 2.65 13.35
N THR A 409 24.70 3.20 14.42
CA THR A 409 26.17 3.28 14.56
C THR A 409 26.84 1.95 14.87
N ASN A 410 26.10 0.96 15.37
CA ASN A 410 26.62 -0.33 15.82
C ASN A 410 25.59 -1.45 15.63
N ASP A 411 26.03 -2.69 15.86
CA ASP A 411 25.24 -3.92 15.77
C ASP A 411 24.32 -4.16 16.99
N SER A 412 24.36 -3.29 18.01
CA SER A 412 23.37 -3.30 19.09
C SER A 412 22.06 -2.63 18.69
N PHE A 413 22.06 -1.86 17.59
CA PHE A 413 20.89 -1.15 17.06
C PHE A 413 20.21 -0.20 18.07
N ASP A 414 20.95 0.26 19.09
CA ASP A 414 20.40 1.13 20.14
C ASP A 414 20.38 2.61 19.76
N ASN A 415 21.19 3.00 18.77
CA ASN A 415 21.40 4.40 18.41
C ASN A 415 21.13 4.64 16.92
N ALA A 416 19.85 4.90 16.59
CA ALA A 416 19.44 5.33 15.26
C ALA A 416 19.95 6.76 14.98
N VAL A 417 20.55 6.95 13.79
CA VAL A 417 21.13 8.23 13.35
C VAL A 417 20.45 8.84 12.13
N LEU A 418 19.81 8.01 11.32
CA LEU A 418 19.09 8.40 10.13
C LEU A 418 17.89 7.48 9.94
N ILE A 419 16.74 8.06 9.65
CA ILE A 419 15.57 7.35 9.12
C ILE A 419 15.38 7.85 7.70
N GLU A 420 15.29 6.93 6.74
CA GLU A 420 15.01 7.18 5.33
C GLU A 420 13.69 6.51 4.97
N LEU A 421 12.75 7.30 4.47
CA LEU A 421 11.52 6.85 3.81
C LEU A 421 11.67 7.09 2.31
N GLU A 422 11.65 6.00 1.54
CA GLU A 422 11.67 6.01 0.08
C GLU A 422 10.24 5.93 -0.42
N CYS A 423 9.77 7.00 -1.09
CA CYS A 423 8.45 6.99 -1.71
C CYS A 423 8.40 5.90 -2.78
N LEU A 424 7.24 5.26 -2.92
CA LEU A 424 7.02 4.41 -4.08
C LEU A 424 6.77 5.34 -5.29
N ASP A 425 7.45 5.10 -6.42
CA ASP A 425 7.33 5.89 -7.66
C ASP A 425 6.69 5.05 -8.77
N HIS A 426 5.78 5.66 -9.55
CA HIS A 426 5.11 5.05 -10.71
C HIS A 426 5.85 5.34 -12.03
N SER A 427 6.82 6.27 -12.06
CA SER A 427 7.41 6.71 -13.32
C SER A 427 8.30 5.65 -13.97
N GLU A 428 8.01 5.30 -15.22
CA GLU A 428 8.93 4.54 -16.09
C GLU A 428 10.07 5.40 -16.64
N SER A 429 9.94 6.73 -16.58
CA SER A 429 10.92 7.66 -17.12
C SER A 429 12.05 7.95 -16.15
N CYS A 430 13.26 8.06 -16.71
CA CYS A 430 14.44 8.57 -16.01
C CYS A 430 14.35 10.08 -15.71
N GLU A 431 13.36 10.78 -16.30
CA GLU A 431 13.17 12.22 -16.15
C GLU A 431 12.23 12.58 -14.99
N SER A 432 11.51 11.62 -14.40
CA SER A 432 10.71 11.89 -13.22
C SER A 432 11.57 11.81 -11.96
N PRO A 433 11.36 12.75 -11.02
CA PRO A 433 12.12 12.75 -9.79
C PRO A 433 11.66 11.65 -8.81
N ASP A 434 12.62 10.99 -8.19
CA ASP A 434 12.45 10.17 -7.00
C ASP A 434 12.36 11.05 -5.74
N PHE A 435 11.53 10.62 -4.78
CA PHE A 435 11.30 11.35 -3.54
C PHE A 435 11.69 10.57 -2.30
N PHE A 436 12.45 11.22 -1.43
CA PHE A 436 12.87 10.67 -0.15
C PHE A 436 12.55 11.62 0.99
N TYR A 437 12.17 11.05 2.13
CA TYR A 437 12.11 11.79 3.39
C TYR A 437 13.16 11.27 4.35
N TYR A 438 14.00 12.16 4.85
CA TYR A 438 15.05 11.87 5.80
C TYR A 438 14.73 12.49 7.16
N TYR A 439 15.01 11.77 8.24
CA TYR A 439 14.98 12.31 9.59
C TYR A 439 16.32 12.08 10.25
N SER A 440 16.90 13.12 10.84
CA SER A 440 18.16 13.05 11.58
C SER A 440 18.13 14.03 12.75
N LYS A 441 18.95 13.74 13.77
CA LYS A 441 19.06 14.60 14.95
C LYS A 441 19.86 15.86 14.63
N ASP A 442 19.38 17.01 15.08
CA ASP A 442 20.10 18.28 15.02
C ASP A 442 21.10 18.44 16.20
N GLU A 443 21.68 19.63 16.36
CA GLU A 443 22.61 19.94 17.47
C GLU A 443 21.97 19.84 18.86
N ARG A 444 20.63 19.96 18.95
CA ARG A 444 19.85 19.86 20.19
C ARG A 444 19.31 18.44 20.44
N ASP A 445 19.72 17.49 19.61
CA ASP A 445 19.23 16.11 19.57
C ASP A 445 17.73 16.00 19.26
N GLU A 446 17.16 17.02 18.61
CA GLU A 446 15.80 17.00 18.08
C GLU A 446 15.78 16.36 16.69
N TRP A 447 14.79 15.52 16.41
CA TRP A 447 14.62 14.90 15.10
C TRP A 447 14.04 15.90 14.11
N ILE A 448 14.79 16.21 13.05
CA ILE A 448 14.38 17.14 11.99
C ILE A 448 14.20 16.37 10.69
N GLY A 449 13.09 16.64 9.99
CA GLY A 449 12.78 16.06 8.69
C GLY A 449 13.36 16.88 7.52
N TYR A 450 13.62 16.18 6.41
CA TYR A 450 14.06 16.75 5.15
C TYR A 450 13.41 16.00 3.98
N LYS A 451 12.97 16.71 2.94
CA LYS A 451 12.53 16.12 1.66
C LYS A 451 13.61 16.30 0.61
N LEU A 452 14.03 15.20 -0.01
CA LEU A 452 14.91 15.17 -1.18
C LEU A 452 14.08 14.86 -2.44
N GLU A 453 14.22 15.71 -3.45
CA GLU A 453 13.74 15.51 -4.83
C GLU A 453 15.00 15.29 -5.69
N THR A 454 15.18 14.09 -6.25
CA THR A 454 16.39 13.72 -7.03
C THR A 454 16.03 12.80 -8.19
N HIS A 455 16.99 12.39 -9.01
CA HIS A 455 16.77 11.43 -10.08
C HIS A 455 17.75 10.27 -9.93
N PHE A 456 17.32 9.05 -10.24
CA PHE A 456 18.25 7.97 -10.45
C PHE A 456 19.14 8.23 -11.67
N VAL A 457 20.36 7.71 -11.62
CA VAL A 457 21.27 7.66 -12.75
C VAL A 457 21.59 6.20 -13.02
N LEU A 458 21.80 5.86 -14.29
CA LEU A 458 22.33 4.56 -14.66
C LEU A 458 23.85 4.61 -14.51
N ASP A 459 24.39 3.84 -13.57
CA ASP A 459 25.82 3.67 -13.32
C ASP A 459 26.19 2.22 -13.61
N ASP A 460 27.02 1.99 -14.65
CA ASP A 460 27.34 0.65 -15.18
C ASP A 460 26.12 -0.25 -15.49
N GLY A 461 24.99 0.36 -15.84
CA GLY A 461 23.74 -0.34 -16.14
C GLY A 461 22.90 -0.70 -14.90
N GLU A 462 23.35 -0.30 -13.71
CA GLU A 462 22.59 -0.39 -12.47
C GLU A 462 21.98 0.97 -12.10
N GLU A 463 20.75 0.96 -11.59
CA GLU A 463 20.10 2.17 -11.07
C GLU A 463 20.79 2.59 -9.77
N ALA A 464 21.43 3.75 -9.78
CA ALA A 464 22.07 4.36 -8.62
C ALA A 464 21.43 5.71 -8.30
N ILE A 465 21.41 6.07 -7.01
CA ILE A 465 20.98 7.40 -6.56
C ILE A 465 22.15 8.04 -5.81
N PRO A 466 23.06 8.75 -6.50
CA PRO A 466 24.30 9.29 -5.93
C PRO A 466 24.05 10.24 -4.74
N ASP A 467 22.92 10.93 -4.75
CA ASP A 467 22.53 11.81 -3.65
C ASP A 467 22.32 11.04 -2.35
N LYS A 468 21.77 9.80 -2.37
CA LYS A 468 21.68 8.96 -1.15
C LYS A 468 23.05 8.70 -0.55
N ASN A 469 24.02 8.35 -1.40
CA ASN A 469 25.39 8.10 -0.95
C ASN A 469 26.03 9.37 -0.38
N THR A 470 25.75 10.52 -0.98
CA THR A 470 26.23 11.84 -0.53
C THR A 470 25.65 12.20 0.84
N ILE A 471 24.36 11.94 1.08
CA ILE A 471 23.71 12.16 2.39
C ILE A 471 24.34 11.29 3.47
N ILE A 472 24.49 9.99 3.23
CA ILE A 472 25.06 9.06 4.22
C ILE A 472 26.53 9.43 4.53
N THR A 473 27.31 9.81 3.51
CA THR A 473 28.68 10.28 3.68
C THR A 473 28.73 11.58 4.49
N HIS A 474 27.82 12.53 4.23
CA HIS A 474 27.72 13.77 4.98
C HIS A 474 27.42 13.52 6.46
N ILE A 475 26.44 12.68 6.76
CA ILE A 475 26.09 12.31 8.13
C ILE A 475 27.31 11.73 8.87
N LYS A 476 28.09 10.88 8.20
CA LYS A 476 29.32 10.31 8.76
C LYS A 476 30.40 11.36 9.04
N GLN A 477 30.57 12.34 8.15
CA GLN A 477 31.56 13.42 8.31
C GLN A 477 31.17 14.43 9.40
N HIS A 478 29.87 14.56 9.68
CA HIS A 478 29.33 15.55 10.60
C HIS A 478 28.73 14.92 11.87
N ASN A 479 29.43 13.94 12.46
CA ASN A 479 29.09 13.32 13.75
C ASN A 479 27.65 12.78 13.81
N ASN A 480 27.21 12.10 12.75
CA ASN A 480 25.90 11.50 12.61
C ASN A 480 24.73 12.49 12.50
N LYS A 481 24.97 13.71 11.99
CA LYS A 481 23.96 14.76 11.84
C LYS A 481 23.90 15.31 10.42
N ILE A 482 22.74 15.81 10.01
CA ILE A 482 22.58 16.57 8.77
C ILE A 482 22.83 18.06 9.05
N ILE A 483 23.98 18.57 8.61
CA ILE A 483 24.22 20.02 8.48
C ILE A 483 23.63 20.51 7.16
N PHE A 484 22.41 21.04 7.21
CA PHE A 484 21.62 21.39 6.04
C PHE A 484 22.38 22.33 5.09
N GLU A 485 22.92 23.43 5.64
CA GLU A 485 23.55 24.55 4.94
C GLU A 485 24.78 24.14 4.11
N GLU A 486 25.39 23.01 4.48
CA GLU A 486 26.52 22.41 3.78
C GLU A 486 26.09 21.31 2.81
N LEU A 487 25.08 20.52 3.17
CA LEU A 487 24.64 19.37 2.38
C LEU A 487 23.90 19.80 1.10
N TRP A 488 22.99 20.77 1.18
CA TRP A 488 22.14 21.12 0.04
C TRP A 488 22.93 21.58 -1.19
N LYS A 489 24.17 22.06 -1.00
CA LYS A 489 25.07 22.50 -2.08
C LYS A 489 25.84 21.35 -2.74
N LYS A 490 25.92 20.18 -2.09
CA LYS A 490 26.65 19.00 -2.56
C LYS A 490 25.76 18.04 -3.36
N LEU A 491 24.44 18.15 -3.19
CA LEU A 491 23.46 17.30 -3.83
C LEU A 491 23.17 17.79 -5.26
N LYS A 492 22.91 16.85 -6.17
CA LYS A 492 22.40 17.18 -7.51
C LYS A 492 20.92 17.51 -7.46
N GLY A 493 20.18 16.77 -6.62
CA GLY A 493 18.78 17.00 -6.32
C GLY A 493 18.54 18.16 -5.36
N LYS A 494 17.26 18.47 -5.13
CA LYS A 494 16.80 19.54 -4.26
C LYS A 494 16.47 18.98 -2.88
N LEU A 495 17.22 19.41 -1.86
CA LEU A 495 16.94 19.12 -0.45
C LEU A 495 16.22 20.28 0.22
N THR A 496 15.13 20.00 0.91
CA THR A 496 14.33 20.99 1.66
C THR A 496 14.05 20.50 3.07
N ARG A 497 13.93 21.41 4.05
CA ARG A 497 13.49 21.04 5.41
C ARG A 497 12.01 20.66 5.40
N TYR A 498 11.64 19.66 6.19
CA TYR A 498 10.29 19.11 6.30
C TYR A 498 9.90 18.84 7.77
N PRO A 499 8.67 19.19 8.21
CA PRO A 499 7.74 20.08 7.51
C PRO A 499 8.38 21.46 7.28
N PRO A 500 7.92 22.24 6.29
CA PRO A 500 8.40 23.60 6.10
C PRO A 500 8.29 24.37 7.42
N ALA A 501 9.31 25.15 7.77
CA ALA A 501 9.26 25.98 8.97
C ALA A 501 8.02 26.87 8.86
N THR A 502 6.97 26.51 9.58
CA THR A 502 5.85 27.41 9.76
C THR A 502 6.41 28.57 10.56
N ASN A 503 6.15 29.81 10.12
CA ASN A 503 6.27 30.98 10.98
C ASN A 503 5.24 30.85 12.11
N LYS A 504 5.36 29.82 12.96
CA LYS A 504 4.79 29.82 14.29
C LYS A 504 5.57 30.90 14.99
N ASN A 505 5.01 32.11 14.99
CA ASN A 505 5.43 33.18 15.88
C ASN A 505 5.73 32.51 17.24
N PRO A 506 6.92 32.74 17.82
CA PRO A 506 7.18 32.24 19.16
C PRO A 506 6.01 32.72 20.02
N LYS A 507 5.32 31.77 20.66
CA LYS A 507 4.28 32.05 21.64
C LYS A 507 4.79 33.21 22.49
N GLY A 508 4.11 34.34 22.40
CA GLY A 508 4.45 35.50 23.20
C GLY A 508 4.58 35.05 24.65
N GLU A 509 5.70 35.40 25.26
CA GLU A 509 5.77 35.64 26.69
C GLU A 509 4.61 36.60 27.02
N GLN A 510 3.48 36.04 27.44
CA GLN A 510 2.54 36.78 28.25
C GLN A 510 3.13 36.80 29.64
N THR A 511 3.84 37.90 29.87
CA THR A 511 4.10 38.48 31.17
C THR A 511 2.84 38.42 32.03
N THR A 512 3.06 37.95 33.25
CA THR A 512 2.18 38.05 34.40
C THR A 512 1.52 39.43 34.48
N ASP A 513 0.20 39.45 34.61
CA ASP A 513 -0.45 40.40 35.51
C ASP A 513 -1.77 39.84 36.05
N ASP A 514 -1.81 39.81 37.38
CA ASP A 514 -2.96 39.53 38.22
C ASP A 514 -4.14 40.44 37.87
N THR A 515 -5.31 39.88 37.57
CA THR A 515 -6.54 40.36 38.24
C THR A 515 -7.61 39.28 38.29
N THR A 516 -7.95 38.94 39.52
CA THR A 516 -9.05 38.10 39.98
C THR A 516 -10.41 38.70 39.58
N SER A 517 -11.34 37.89 39.11
CA SER A 517 -12.76 38.03 39.50
C SER A 517 -13.52 36.73 39.30
N ASP A 518 -14.24 36.37 40.35
CA ASP A 518 -14.99 35.15 40.59
C ASP A 518 -16.17 34.96 39.63
N ILE A 519 -16.37 33.73 39.12
CA ILE A 519 -17.71 33.15 38.97
C ILE A 519 -17.63 31.64 39.27
N LYS A 520 -18.29 31.26 40.37
CA LYS A 520 -18.65 29.88 40.74
C LYS A 520 -19.71 29.32 39.80
N VAL A 521 -19.54 28.07 39.38
CA VAL A 521 -20.66 27.14 39.16
C VAL A 521 -20.23 25.76 39.66
N ASP A 522 -20.85 25.35 40.77
CA ASP A 522 -20.88 23.99 41.27
C ASP A 522 -21.67 23.10 40.29
N ILE A 523 -21.25 21.85 40.08
CA ILE A 523 -22.08 20.63 40.14
C ILE A 523 -21.15 19.41 40.09
N ASP A 524 -21.00 18.84 41.28
CA ASP A 524 -20.88 17.45 41.71
C ASP A 524 -20.35 16.34 40.78
N SER A 525 -19.34 15.72 41.38
CA SER A 525 -18.69 14.42 41.20
C SER A 525 -19.62 13.21 41.19
N GLU A 526 -19.19 12.15 40.49
CA GLU A 526 -19.06 10.84 41.13
C GLU A 526 -17.87 10.07 40.53
N GLU A 527 -16.90 9.78 41.41
CA GLU A 527 -15.74 8.93 41.20
C GLU A 527 -16.12 7.45 41.18
N ALA A 528 -15.33 6.65 40.48
CA ALA A 528 -14.91 5.34 40.97
C ALA A 528 -13.53 5.01 40.40
N ASP A 529 -12.51 5.30 41.20
CA ASP A 529 -11.18 4.70 41.14
C ASP A 529 -11.26 3.18 41.32
N GLU A 530 -10.48 2.41 40.57
CA GLU A 530 -9.75 1.31 41.20
C GLU A 530 -8.42 1.01 40.49
N LYS A 531 -7.36 1.05 41.30
CA LYS A 531 -5.96 0.72 41.01
C LYS A 531 -5.79 -0.76 40.69
N ALA A 532 -4.82 -1.07 39.83
CA ALA A 532 -3.99 -2.26 40.00
C ALA A 532 -2.57 -2.00 39.46
N GLU A 533 -1.62 -2.21 40.36
CA GLU A 533 -0.18 -2.43 40.17
C GLU A 533 0.02 -3.58 39.13
N GLY A 534 1.03 -3.62 38.27
CA GLY A 534 2.45 -3.43 38.56
C GLY A 534 3.15 -4.79 38.58
N GLU A 535 3.20 -5.52 37.46
CA GLU A 535 4.06 -6.70 37.33
C GLU A 535 4.75 -6.77 35.95
N THR A 536 6.07 -6.66 36.01
CA THR A 536 7.03 -6.96 34.94
C THR A 536 7.05 -8.46 34.66
N SER A 537 6.58 -8.90 33.47
CA SER A 537 6.77 -10.29 33.04
C SER A 537 8.01 -10.43 32.15
N THR A 538 8.91 -11.29 32.59
CA THR A 538 10.17 -11.71 31.99
C THR A 538 9.99 -12.41 30.64
N ALA A 539 10.90 -12.08 29.72
CA ALA A 539 11.03 -12.70 28.40
C ALA A 539 11.25 -14.21 28.49
N SER A 540 10.30 -14.99 27.98
CA SER A 540 10.44 -16.43 27.75
C SER A 540 11.05 -16.66 26.36
N LYS A 541 12.33 -17.05 26.34
CA LYS A 541 13.02 -17.59 25.16
C LYS A 541 12.63 -19.06 25.02
N PHE A 542 12.01 -19.42 23.89
CA PHE A 542 11.98 -20.80 23.42
C PHE A 542 12.19 -20.81 21.90
N VAL A 543 13.30 -21.42 21.50
CA VAL A 543 13.75 -21.64 20.12
C VAL A 543 13.69 -23.14 19.86
N PRO A 544 13.11 -23.64 18.76
CA PRO A 544 13.41 -24.96 18.26
C PRO A 544 14.56 -24.88 17.24
N ASN A 545 15.69 -25.48 17.60
CA ASN A 545 16.81 -25.75 16.71
C ASN A 545 16.44 -26.84 15.69
N SER A 546 16.81 -26.63 14.44
CA SER A 546 17.08 -27.72 13.50
C SER A 546 18.40 -27.40 12.78
N GLU A 547 19.48 -27.98 13.28
CA GLU A 547 20.81 -27.95 12.69
C GLU A 547 20.87 -28.96 11.52
N TYR A 548 21.32 -28.50 10.36
CA TYR A 548 21.95 -29.33 9.35
C TYR A 548 23.25 -28.63 8.95
N ASP A 549 24.35 -29.11 9.54
CA ASP A 549 25.71 -28.66 9.25
C ASP A 549 26.26 -29.44 8.04
N PHE A 550 26.65 -28.73 6.99
CA PHE A 550 27.49 -29.27 5.93
C PHE A 550 28.85 -28.55 6.01
N GLN A 551 29.86 -29.27 6.50
CA GLN A 551 31.26 -28.84 6.43
C GLN A 551 31.77 -29.04 5.00
N PHE A 552 32.26 -27.96 4.37
CA PHE A 552 33.15 -28.03 3.22
C PHE A 552 34.56 -27.62 3.65
N GLY A 553 35.50 -28.56 3.51
CA GLY A 553 36.91 -28.36 3.80
C GLY A 553 37.59 -27.48 2.75
N GLU A 554 38.52 -26.65 3.23
CA GLU A 554 39.36 -25.77 2.42
C GLU A 554 40.25 -26.56 1.47
N PHE A 555 40.17 -26.25 0.17
CA PHE A 555 41.18 -26.59 -0.83
C PHE A 555 41.61 -25.31 -1.56
N ASN A 556 42.93 -25.14 -1.70
CA ASN A 556 43.56 -24.07 -2.47
C ASN A 556 43.07 -24.07 -3.93
N THR A 557 42.26 -23.07 -4.30
CA THR A 557 41.47 -23.07 -5.55
C THR A 557 41.59 -21.78 -6.37
N LEU A 558 42.61 -20.94 -6.18
CA LEU A 558 42.65 -19.64 -6.87
C LEU A 558 42.78 -19.76 -8.41
N GLU A 559 43.55 -20.74 -8.92
CA GLU A 559 43.78 -20.87 -10.37
C GLU A 559 42.70 -21.70 -11.09
N SER A 560 42.16 -22.75 -10.44
CA SER A 560 41.03 -23.52 -11.00
C SER A 560 39.71 -22.74 -10.97
N THR A 561 39.49 -21.86 -9.99
CA THR A 561 38.24 -21.09 -9.89
C THR A 561 38.14 -20.09 -11.04
N ILE A 562 39.23 -19.43 -11.42
CA ILE A 562 39.21 -18.46 -12.53
C ILE A 562 38.89 -19.15 -13.86
N ALA A 563 39.48 -20.31 -14.13
CA ALA A 563 39.21 -21.07 -15.35
C ALA A 563 37.77 -21.60 -15.40
N ILE A 564 37.23 -22.07 -14.27
CA ILE A 564 35.85 -22.54 -14.16
C ILE A 564 34.87 -21.36 -14.30
N THR A 565 35.15 -20.21 -13.69
CA THR A 565 34.31 -19.02 -13.79
C THR A 565 34.29 -18.49 -15.23
N ILE A 566 35.44 -18.39 -15.91
CA ILE A 566 35.50 -17.97 -17.32
C ILE A 566 34.77 -18.96 -18.23
N GLY A 567 34.97 -20.27 -18.01
CA GLY A 567 34.26 -21.31 -18.76
C GLY A 567 32.74 -21.25 -18.56
N THR A 568 32.30 -21.02 -17.32
CA THR A 568 30.87 -20.90 -16.99
C THR A 568 30.26 -19.65 -17.62
N ILE A 569 30.95 -18.50 -17.57
CA ILE A 569 30.49 -17.26 -18.22
C ILE A 569 30.41 -17.46 -19.73
N ALA A 570 31.41 -18.07 -20.37
CA ALA A 570 31.39 -18.33 -21.81
C ALA A 570 30.23 -19.27 -22.22
N ILE A 571 29.93 -20.29 -21.41
CA ILE A 571 28.78 -21.18 -21.62
C ILE A 571 27.47 -20.42 -21.44
N CYS A 572 27.34 -19.61 -20.39
CA CYS A 572 26.14 -18.80 -20.15
C CYS A 572 25.89 -17.78 -21.27
N VAL A 573 26.94 -17.11 -21.76
CA VAL A 573 26.87 -16.19 -22.90
C VAL A 573 26.52 -16.95 -24.19
N GLY A 574 27.13 -18.12 -24.40
CA GLY A 574 26.81 -19.00 -25.53
C GLY A 574 25.35 -19.44 -25.52
N ILE A 575 24.82 -19.86 -24.37
CA ILE A 575 23.41 -20.23 -24.18
C ILE A 575 22.50 -19.02 -24.41
N TYR A 576 22.86 -17.84 -23.89
CA TYR A 576 22.10 -16.61 -24.08
C TYR A 576 22.01 -16.20 -25.57
N LEU A 577 23.10 -16.39 -26.32
CA LEU A 577 23.15 -16.05 -27.75
C LEU A 577 22.50 -17.11 -28.65
N LEU A 578 22.62 -18.40 -28.31
CA LEU A 578 22.13 -19.51 -29.13
C LEU A 578 20.64 -19.83 -28.93
N PHE A 579 20.06 -19.47 -27.78
CA PHE A 579 18.67 -19.79 -27.46
C PHE A 579 17.80 -18.52 -27.37
N PRO A 580 17.06 -18.17 -28.43
CA PRO A 580 16.12 -17.04 -28.44
C PRO A 580 15.08 -17.08 -27.31
N SER A 581 14.78 -18.26 -26.77
CA SER A 581 13.91 -18.46 -25.59
C SER A 581 14.53 -17.93 -24.30
N VAL A 582 15.85 -18.05 -24.11
CA VAL A 582 16.58 -17.48 -22.95
C VAL A 582 16.68 -15.97 -23.08
N LYS A 583 16.87 -15.48 -24.31
CA LYS A 583 16.81 -14.04 -24.61
C LYS A 583 15.43 -13.45 -24.33
N ARG A 584 14.34 -14.17 -24.68
CA ARG A 584 12.97 -13.84 -24.26
C ARG A 584 12.79 -13.87 -22.74
N PHE A 585 13.37 -14.86 -22.04
CA PHE A 585 13.24 -14.97 -20.58
C PHE A 585 13.98 -13.86 -19.81
N ALA A 586 15.18 -13.47 -20.26
CA ALA A 586 15.91 -12.33 -19.71
C ALA A 586 15.25 -10.98 -20.06
N HIS A 587 14.68 -10.90 -21.26
CA HIS A 587 13.84 -9.78 -21.66
C HIS A 587 12.55 -9.74 -20.82
N ASP A 588 11.95 -10.88 -20.47
CA ASP A 588 10.77 -11.00 -19.60
C ASP A 588 11.09 -10.62 -18.15
N TYR A 589 12.30 -10.86 -17.63
CA TYR A 589 12.69 -10.42 -16.28
C TYR A 589 12.89 -8.90 -16.19
N SER A 590 13.52 -8.33 -17.22
CA SER A 590 13.67 -6.86 -17.37
C SER A 590 12.32 -6.20 -17.62
N VAL A 591 11.47 -6.85 -18.42
CA VAL A 591 10.08 -6.48 -18.66
C VAL A 591 9.22 -6.72 -17.43
N GLN A 592 9.48 -7.67 -16.53
CA GLN A 592 8.76 -7.79 -15.26
C GLN A 592 9.08 -6.62 -14.31
N LYS A 593 10.33 -6.14 -14.29
CA LYS A 593 10.73 -4.94 -13.55
C LYS A 593 10.07 -3.67 -14.13
N LEU A 594 9.92 -3.59 -15.46
CA LEU A 594 9.23 -2.50 -16.19
C LEU A 594 7.70 -2.60 -16.11
N MET A 595 7.12 -3.78 -16.34
CA MET A 595 5.69 -4.06 -16.23
C MET A 595 5.20 -3.77 -14.82
N TYR A 596 6.00 -4.00 -13.77
CA TYR A 596 5.59 -3.64 -12.42
C TYR A 596 5.47 -2.11 -12.23
N ARG A 597 6.35 -1.30 -12.85
CA ARG A 597 6.14 0.17 -12.91
C ARG A 597 4.87 0.55 -13.69
N ARG A 598 4.46 -0.29 -14.65
CA ARG A 598 3.24 -0.11 -15.46
C ARG A 598 1.94 -0.62 -14.82
N TYR A 599 2.02 -1.43 -13.76
CA TYR A 599 0.86 -2.17 -13.23
C TYR A 599 0.69 -2.12 -11.70
N VAL A 600 1.58 -1.44 -10.97
CA VAL A 600 1.27 -0.90 -9.65
C VAL A 600 0.64 0.45 -9.82
#